data_AF-A0A3E2VLD4-F1
#
_entry.id   AF-A0A3E2VLD4-F1
#
_cell.length_a   1.000
_cell.length_b   1.000
_cell.length_c   1.000
_cell.angle_alpha   90.00
_cell.angle_beta   90.00
_cell.angle_gamma   90.00
#
_symmetry.space_group_name_H-M   'P 1'
#
loop_
_entity.id
_entity.type
_entity.pdbx_description
1 polymer ?
#
loop_
_entity_poly.entity_id
_entity_poly.type
_entity_poly.pdbx_seq_one_letter_code
_entity_poly.pdbx_strand_id
1 'polypeptide(L)'
;MKKRSGTSYFKDLSRKDYVELASRIIKEEGVGAVSIRRMASELGCSSASMYRYFDNLDELLFYAQLDALNEYILDLSIREKEWKDMWDVHFGIWRSYATEAFRNPEAFESVFYQNINRDLGEALKEYYEMFPDAIIRVSPLVKEMLEIPGYYDRDYFICKHLVAEGKITEENAGKLNHILCTLFLGYFKFVQEHGVELEEIPELVERFISESKEITRLYASDFVPQ
;
A
#
# COMPACT_ATOMS: atom_id res chain seq x y z
N MET A 1 20.50 -44.07 32.97
CA MET A 1 20.72 -43.25 31.75
C MET A 1 19.38 -42.98 31.09
N LYS A 2 18.84 -41.75 31.20
CA LYS A 2 17.60 -41.35 30.49
C LYS A 2 17.96 -41.01 29.04
N LYS A 3 17.34 -41.69 28.08
CA LYS A 3 17.41 -41.38 26.65
C LYS A 3 16.89 -39.94 26.44
N ARG A 4 17.75 -39.06 25.92
CA ARG A 4 17.35 -37.76 25.37
C ARG A 4 16.48 -38.03 24.14
N SER A 5 15.22 -37.61 24.18
CA SER A 5 14.36 -37.55 23.00
C SER A 5 14.98 -36.54 22.03
N GLY A 6 15.33 -37.00 20.83
CA GLY A 6 15.85 -36.14 19.77
C GLY A 6 14.81 -35.06 19.47
N THR A 7 15.23 -33.81 19.59
CA THR A 7 14.50 -32.67 19.06
C THR A 7 14.46 -32.83 17.54
N SER A 8 13.25 -32.93 16.99
CA SER A 8 12.99 -32.89 15.54
C SER A 8 13.37 -31.50 15.03
N TYR A 9 14.64 -31.26 14.76
CA TYR A 9 15.10 -30.06 14.06
C TYR A 9 14.75 -30.21 12.58
N PHE A 10 14.18 -29.15 12.02
CA PHE A 10 13.61 -28.99 10.67
C PHE A 10 12.11 -29.33 10.60
N LYS A 11 11.31 -28.38 11.10
CA LYS A 11 10.03 -28.08 10.46
C LYS A 11 10.38 -27.49 9.08
N ASP A 12 9.85 -28.06 8.00
CA ASP A 12 9.96 -27.49 6.66
C ASP A 12 9.15 -26.19 6.63
N LEU A 13 9.78 -25.11 7.07
CA LEU A 13 9.20 -23.77 7.02
C LEU A 13 9.21 -23.28 5.58
N SER A 14 8.23 -22.47 5.25
CA SER A 14 8.08 -21.77 3.98
C SER A 14 8.13 -20.26 4.20
N ARG A 15 8.33 -19.49 3.11
CA ARG A 15 8.23 -18.02 3.14
C ARG A 15 6.86 -17.59 3.70
N LYS A 16 5.79 -18.31 3.32
CA LYS A 16 4.42 -18.12 3.81
C LYS A 16 4.30 -18.22 5.33
N ASP A 17 4.90 -19.25 5.97
CA ASP A 17 4.82 -19.42 7.43
C ASP A 17 5.35 -18.20 8.19
N TYR A 18 6.43 -17.58 7.69
CA TYR A 18 6.98 -16.36 8.28
C TYR A 18 6.07 -15.16 8.06
N VAL A 19 5.53 -14.98 6.84
CA VAL A 19 4.63 -13.86 6.52
C VAL A 19 3.34 -13.95 7.33
N GLU A 20 2.73 -15.13 7.46
CA GLU A 20 1.52 -15.35 8.26
C GLU A 20 1.74 -15.02 9.74
N LEU A 21 2.84 -15.52 10.31
CA LEU A 21 3.17 -15.25 11.70
C LEU A 21 3.43 -13.74 11.93
N ALA A 22 4.21 -13.11 11.05
CA ALA A 22 4.52 -11.69 11.16
C ALA A 22 3.23 -10.85 11.04
N SER A 23 2.38 -11.15 10.05
CA SER A 23 1.09 -10.46 9.86
C SER A 23 0.19 -10.60 11.09
N ARG A 24 0.13 -11.79 11.71
CA ARG A 24 -0.62 -11.99 12.97
C ARG A 24 -0.08 -11.11 14.10
N ILE A 25 1.24 -11.13 14.33
CA ILE A 25 1.87 -10.31 15.38
C ILE A 25 1.60 -8.82 15.13
N ILE A 26 1.69 -8.35 13.88
CA ILE A 26 1.40 -6.96 13.51
C ILE A 26 -0.04 -6.59 13.85
N LYS A 27 -1.01 -7.44 13.49
CA LYS A 27 -2.44 -7.20 13.75
C LYS A 27 -2.77 -7.18 15.24
N GLU A 28 -2.10 -8.00 16.05
CA GLU A 28 -2.38 -8.12 17.49
C GLU A 28 -1.61 -7.12 18.36
N GLU A 29 -0.37 -6.79 17.97
CA GLU A 29 0.60 -6.10 18.84
C GLU A 29 1.37 -4.96 18.15
N GLY A 30 1.14 -4.72 16.86
CA GLY A 30 1.82 -3.69 16.07
C GLY A 30 3.16 -4.12 15.48
N VAL A 31 3.68 -3.33 14.53
CA VAL A 31 4.89 -3.66 13.75
C VAL A 31 6.13 -3.82 14.63
N GLY A 32 6.27 -2.98 15.65
CA GLY A 32 7.43 -3.01 16.58
C GLY A 32 7.54 -4.30 17.41
N ALA A 33 6.48 -5.11 17.48
CA ALA A 33 6.49 -6.37 18.22
C ALA A 33 7.18 -7.52 17.45
N VAL A 34 7.45 -7.33 16.16
CA VAL A 34 8.11 -8.32 15.30
C VAL A 34 9.63 -8.21 15.42
N SER A 35 10.29 -9.33 15.71
CA SER A 35 11.75 -9.42 15.67
C SER A 35 12.21 -10.79 15.20
N ILE A 36 13.39 -10.87 14.60
CA ILE A 36 13.96 -12.14 14.11
C ILE A 36 14.02 -13.19 15.22
N ARG A 37 14.32 -12.78 16.46
CA ARG A 37 14.36 -13.68 17.62
C ARG A 37 12.98 -14.22 17.97
N ARG A 38 11.95 -13.36 17.96
CA ARG A 38 10.57 -13.76 18.23
C ARG A 38 10.05 -14.71 17.15
N MET A 39 10.23 -14.36 15.88
CA MET A 39 9.88 -15.21 14.74
C MET A 39 10.50 -16.60 14.87
N ALA A 40 11.79 -16.66 15.18
CA ALA A 40 12.51 -17.91 15.38
C ALA A 40 11.97 -18.73 16.57
N SER A 41 11.67 -18.06 17.69
CA SER A 41 11.11 -18.70 18.88
C SER A 41 9.71 -19.30 18.62
N GLU A 42 8.82 -18.54 18.00
CA GLU A 42 7.44 -18.98 17.74
C GLU A 42 7.36 -20.04 16.62
N LEU A 43 8.24 -19.99 15.62
CA LEU A 43 8.33 -21.03 14.58
C LEU A 43 9.16 -22.24 14.99
N GLY A 44 9.82 -22.19 16.16
CA GLY A 44 10.68 -23.27 16.66
C GLY A 44 11.93 -23.51 15.80
N CYS A 45 12.53 -22.44 15.26
CA CYS A 45 13.71 -22.52 14.40
C CYS A 45 14.86 -21.64 14.89
N SER A 46 16.02 -21.71 14.22
CA SER A 46 17.11 -20.76 14.48
C SER A 46 16.82 -19.40 13.83
N SER A 47 17.35 -18.30 14.38
CA SER A 47 17.28 -16.98 13.74
C SER A 47 17.92 -16.95 12.36
N ALA A 48 18.94 -17.78 12.12
CA ALA A 48 19.59 -17.91 10.81
C ALA A 48 18.65 -18.50 9.73
N SER A 49 17.60 -19.23 10.13
CA SER A 49 16.67 -19.85 9.19
C SER A 49 15.85 -18.85 8.38
N MET A 50 15.57 -17.67 8.94
CA MET A 50 14.81 -16.62 8.27
C MET A 50 15.55 -16.11 7.02
N TYR A 51 16.88 -16.00 7.09
CA TYR A 51 17.73 -15.54 5.99
C TYR A 51 17.80 -16.47 4.79
N ARG A 52 17.20 -17.66 4.85
CA ARG A 52 16.98 -18.51 3.67
C ARG A 52 15.82 -18.03 2.81
N TYR A 53 14.93 -17.24 3.39
CA TYR A 53 13.71 -16.77 2.75
C TYR A 53 13.74 -15.27 2.53
N PHE A 54 14.28 -14.46 3.44
CA PHE A 54 14.30 -13.00 3.31
C PHE A 54 15.70 -12.44 3.59
N ASP A 55 16.09 -11.38 2.90
CA ASP A 55 17.38 -10.70 3.06
C ASP A 55 17.52 -10.07 4.45
N ASN A 56 16.43 -9.54 5.01
CA ASN A 56 16.40 -8.87 6.30
C ASN A 56 14.98 -8.84 6.91
N LEU A 57 14.86 -8.27 8.11
CA LEU A 57 13.58 -8.11 8.80
C LEU A 57 12.64 -7.18 8.02
N ASP A 58 13.16 -6.13 7.38
CA ASP A 58 12.36 -5.14 6.66
C ASP A 58 11.67 -5.77 5.45
N GLU A 59 12.34 -6.70 4.76
CA GLU A 59 11.71 -7.48 3.70
C GLU A 59 10.55 -8.31 4.24
N LEU A 60 10.72 -9.03 5.35
CA LEU A 60 9.64 -9.79 5.97
C LEU A 60 8.47 -8.87 6.37
N LEU A 61 8.77 -7.73 6.98
CA LEU A 61 7.76 -6.74 7.39
C LEU A 61 7.02 -6.15 6.19
N PHE A 62 7.70 -5.97 5.06
CA PHE A 62 7.08 -5.55 3.81
C PHE A 62 6.04 -6.59 3.36
N TYR A 63 6.40 -7.88 3.24
CA TYR A 63 5.44 -8.91 2.81
C TYR A 63 4.30 -9.11 3.82
N ALA A 64 4.57 -9.00 5.12
CA ALA A 64 3.57 -9.12 6.17
C ALA A 64 2.51 -8.00 6.14
N GLN A 65 2.86 -6.86 5.55
CA GLN A 65 2.00 -5.67 5.44
C GLN A 65 1.35 -5.52 4.06
N LEU A 66 1.72 -6.34 3.06
CA LEU A 66 1.05 -6.35 1.75
C LEU A 66 -0.44 -6.67 1.85
N ASP A 67 -0.89 -7.30 2.94
CA ASP A 67 -2.32 -7.53 3.20
C ASP A 67 -3.11 -6.21 3.27
N ALA A 68 -2.52 -5.13 3.79
CA ALA A 68 -3.16 -3.81 3.81
C ALA A 68 -3.38 -3.25 2.40
N LEU A 69 -2.59 -3.68 1.41
CA LEU A 69 -2.83 -3.33 0.01
C LEU A 69 -4.00 -4.09 -0.59
N ASN A 70 -4.38 -5.25 -0.06
CA ASN A 70 -5.52 -5.98 -0.59
C ASN A 70 -6.81 -5.18 -0.41
N GLU A 71 -7.00 -4.55 0.74
CA GLU A 71 -8.15 -3.67 0.98
C GLU A 71 -8.13 -2.46 0.03
N TYR A 72 -6.95 -1.89 -0.23
CA TYR A 72 -6.80 -0.81 -1.21
C TYR A 72 -7.14 -1.23 -2.64
N ILE A 73 -6.61 -2.37 -3.09
CA ILE A 73 -6.87 -2.92 -4.42
C ILE A 73 -8.34 -3.35 -4.53
N LEU A 74 -8.94 -3.86 -3.45
CA LEU A 74 -10.35 -4.23 -3.39
C LEU A 74 -11.24 -3.00 -3.52
N ASP A 75 -10.98 -1.94 -2.75
CA ASP A 75 -11.72 -0.68 -2.82
C ASP A 75 -11.62 -0.05 -4.23
N LEU A 76 -10.42 -0.04 -4.84
CA LEU A 76 -10.24 0.35 -6.24
C LEU A 76 -11.11 -0.48 -7.19
N SER A 77 -11.10 -1.82 -7.08
CA SER A 77 -11.88 -2.72 -7.95
C SER A 77 -13.40 -2.56 -7.82
N ILE A 78 -13.87 -2.07 -6.68
CA ILE A 78 -15.28 -1.79 -6.43
C ILE A 78 -15.64 -0.44 -7.04
N ARG A 79 -14.86 0.61 -6.74
CA ARG A 79 -15.13 1.99 -7.15
C ARG A 79 -14.94 2.24 -8.63
N GLU A 80 -13.98 1.54 -9.28
CA GLU A 80 -13.71 1.77 -10.70
C GLU A 80 -14.92 1.52 -11.61
N LYS A 81 -15.92 0.78 -11.12
CA LYS A 81 -17.19 0.52 -11.81
C LYS A 81 -18.08 1.76 -11.92
N GLU A 82 -17.85 2.78 -11.10
CA GLU A 82 -18.66 4.00 -11.03
C GLU A 82 -18.02 5.17 -11.78
N TRP A 83 -16.74 5.06 -12.16
CA TRP A 83 -15.99 6.13 -12.81
C TRP A 83 -16.40 6.31 -14.27
N LYS A 84 -16.76 7.54 -14.64
CA LYS A 84 -17.30 7.85 -15.97
C LYS A 84 -16.28 8.54 -16.87
N ASP A 85 -15.31 9.23 -16.29
CA ASP A 85 -14.23 9.90 -17.00
C ASP A 85 -12.90 9.84 -16.24
N MET A 86 -11.83 10.38 -16.84
CA MET A 86 -10.51 10.35 -16.21
C MET A 86 -10.38 11.21 -14.95
N TRP A 87 -11.28 12.17 -14.70
CA TRP A 87 -11.30 12.90 -13.43
C TRP A 87 -11.90 12.03 -12.32
N ASP A 88 -12.95 11.27 -12.62
CA ASP A 88 -13.47 10.25 -11.70
C ASP A 88 -12.40 9.20 -11.37
N VAL A 89 -11.63 8.76 -12.38
CA VAL A 89 -10.50 7.83 -12.17
C VAL A 89 -9.45 8.46 -11.26
N HIS A 90 -9.01 9.69 -11.54
CA HIS A 90 -7.96 10.36 -10.79
C HIS A 90 -8.34 10.57 -9.32
N PHE A 91 -9.50 11.17 -9.04
CA PHE A 91 -9.95 11.39 -7.67
C PHE A 91 -10.43 10.10 -6.99
N GLY A 92 -10.93 9.13 -7.75
CA GLY A 92 -11.30 7.82 -7.26
C GLY A 92 -10.10 7.07 -6.70
N ILE A 93 -8.98 7.06 -7.43
CA ILE A 93 -7.71 6.49 -6.97
C ILE A 93 -7.21 7.20 -5.71
N TRP A 94 -7.19 8.54 -5.69
CA TRP A 94 -6.80 9.32 -4.51
C TRP A 94 -7.66 9.02 -3.30
N ARG A 95 -8.97 8.87 -3.49
CA ARG A 95 -9.92 8.53 -2.43
C ARG A 95 -9.65 7.15 -1.84
N SER A 96 -9.48 6.15 -2.69
CA SER A 96 -9.13 4.79 -2.26
C SER A 96 -7.80 4.77 -1.53
N TYR A 97 -6.80 5.46 -2.06
CA TYR A 97 -5.47 5.53 -1.47
C TYR A 97 -5.52 6.22 -0.10
N ALA A 98 -6.18 7.37 0.01
CA ALA A 98 -6.28 8.09 1.27
C ALA A 98 -7.07 7.33 2.34
N THR A 99 -8.16 6.67 1.95
CA THR A 99 -8.95 5.86 2.89
C THR A 99 -8.10 4.78 3.54
N GLU A 100 -7.40 4.00 2.72
CA GLU A 100 -6.64 2.86 3.24
C GLU A 100 -5.31 3.26 3.88
N ALA A 101 -4.66 4.29 3.37
CA ALA A 101 -3.45 4.84 3.98
C ALA A 101 -3.72 5.43 5.37
N PHE A 102 -4.84 6.13 5.57
CA PHE A 102 -5.17 6.68 6.88
C PHE A 102 -5.61 5.60 7.88
N ARG A 103 -6.21 4.51 7.41
CA ARG A 103 -6.54 3.34 8.25
C ARG A 103 -5.30 2.56 8.68
N ASN A 104 -4.31 2.46 7.78
CA ASN A 104 -3.14 1.61 7.96
C ASN A 104 -1.83 2.40 7.70
N PRO A 105 -1.55 3.47 8.46
CA PRO A 105 -0.44 4.37 8.17
C PRO A 105 0.93 3.69 8.23
N GLU A 106 1.17 2.80 9.19
CA GLU A 106 2.44 2.05 9.28
C GLU A 106 2.65 1.13 8.07
N ALA A 107 1.59 0.48 7.60
CA ALA A 107 1.65 -0.40 6.44
C ALA A 107 1.94 0.37 5.15
N PHE A 108 1.27 1.49 4.93
CA PHE A 108 1.51 2.34 3.76
C PHE A 108 2.89 3.01 3.81
N GLU A 109 3.38 3.39 5.00
CA GLU A 109 4.76 3.85 5.18
C GLU A 109 5.78 2.80 4.73
N SER A 110 5.62 1.57 5.24
CA SER A 110 6.48 0.44 4.92
C SER A 110 6.47 0.10 3.42
N VAL A 111 5.28 -0.02 2.82
CA VAL A 111 5.13 -0.44 1.43
C VAL A 111 5.62 0.63 0.44
N PHE A 112 5.17 1.88 0.59
CA PHE A 112 5.35 2.89 -0.46
C PHE A 112 6.57 3.80 -0.24
N TYR A 113 7.07 3.92 0.98
CA TYR A 113 8.14 4.89 1.29
C TYR A 113 9.44 4.23 1.76
N GLN A 114 9.37 3.27 2.69
CA GLN A 114 10.57 2.58 3.18
C GLN A 114 11.15 1.61 2.12
N ASN A 115 10.28 1.04 1.28
CA ASN A 115 10.66 0.07 0.23
C ASN A 115 10.50 0.64 -1.19
N ILE A 116 10.69 1.95 -1.39
CA ILE A 116 10.41 2.67 -2.65
C ILE A 116 11.11 2.09 -3.90
N ASN A 117 12.23 1.37 -3.72
CA ASN A 117 12.99 0.76 -4.82
C ASN A 117 12.56 -0.66 -5.17
N ARG A 118 11.59 -1.24 -4.43
CA ARG A 118 11.09 -2.59 -4.68
C ARG A 118 10.00 -2.55 -5.75
N ASP A 119 10.07 -3.49 -6.70
CA ASP A 119 9.02 -3.68 -7.70
C ASP A 119 7.75 -4.19 -6.99
N LEU A 120 6.75 -3.31 -6.84
CA LEU A 120 5.50 -3.65 -6.17
C LEU A 120 4.69 -4.67 -6.97
N GLY A 121 4.80 -4.67 -8.29
CA GLY A 121 4.14 -5.64 -9.16
C GLY A 121 4.65 -7.05 -8.93
N GLU A 122 5.97 -7.22 -8.90
CA GLU A 122 6.61 -8.51 -8.58
C GLU A 122 6.30 -8.97 -7.15
N ALA A 123 6.39 -8.06 -6.18
CA ALA A 123 6.06 -8.34 -4.79
C ALA A 123 4.60 -8.82 -4.60
N LEU A 124 3.64 -8.15 -5.24
CA LEU A 124 2.23 -8.53 -5.20
C LEU A 124 2.01 -9.90 -5.84
N LYS A 125 2.69 -10.18 -6.96
CA LYS A 125 2.62 -11.48 -7.61
C LYS A 125 3.10 -12.59 -6.66
N GLU A 126 4.27 -12.43 -6.05
CA GLU A 126 4.80 -13.39 -5.07
C GLU A 126 3.87 -13.55 -3.86
N TYR A 127 3.30 -12.45 -3.38
CA TYR A 127 2.34 -12.47 -2.28
C TYR A 127 1.09 -13.27 -2.65
N TYR A 128 0.52 -13.06 -3.83
CA TYR A 128 -0.66 -13.82 -4.29
C TYR A 128 -0.36 -15.30 -4.58
N GLU A 129 0.88 -15.65 -4.95
CA GLU A 129 1.31 -17.05 -5.02
C GLU A 129 1.31 -17.70 -3.62
N MET A 130 1.66 -16.95 -2.57
CA MET A 130 1.55 -17.41 -1.16
C MET A 130 0.09 -17.40 -0.65
N PHE A 131 -0.73 -16.45 -1.11
CA PHE A 131 -2.09 -16.18 -0.64
C PHE A 131 -3.09 -16.06 -1.81
N PRO A 132 -3.46 -17.19 -2.46
CA PRO A 132 -4.26 -17.18 -3.68
C PRO A 132 -5.71 -16.69 -3.52
N ASP A 133 -6.25 -16.66 -2.30
CA ASP A 133 -7.60 -16.14 -2.05
C ASP A 133 -7.68 -14.60 -2.15
N ALA A 134 -6.54 -13.91 -2.13
CA ALA A 134 -6.46 -12.46 -2.22
C ALA A 134 -6.47 -11.92 -3.66
N ILE A 135 -6.75 -12.76 -4.68
CA ILE A 135 -6.74 -12.34 -6.09
C ILE A 135 -7.85 -11.33 -6.37
N ILE A 136 -7.46 -10.08 -6.56
CA ILE A 136 -8.35 -8.99 -6.98
C ILE A 136 -8.04 -8.61 -8.43
N ARG A 137 -9.10 -8.36 -9.20
CA ARG A 137 -9.01 -7.89 -10.59
C ARG A 137 -9.34 -6.41 -10.62
N VAL A 138 -8.33 -5.58 -10.82
CA VAL A 138 -8.48 -4.17 -11.22
C VAL A 138 -8.38 -4.04 -12.74
N SER A 139 -8.85 -2.92 -13.28
CA SER A 139 -8.67 -2.60 -14.71
C SER A 139 -7.19 -2.56 -15.12
N PRO A 140 -6.87 -2.78 -16.41
CA PRO A 140 -5.48 -2.72 -16.90
C PRO A 140 -4.77 -1.40 -16.58
N LEU A 141 -5.50 -0.28 -16.62
CA LEU A 141 -4.97 1.04 -16.29
C LEU A 141 -4.54 1.14 -14.82
N VAL A 142 -5.41 0.72 -13.91
CA VAL A 142 -5.12 0.72 -12.46
C VAL A 142 -4.00 -0.26 -12.15
N LYS A 143 -3.98 -1.43 -12.82
CA LYS A 143 -2.89 -2.40 -12.69
C LYS A 143 -1.54 -1.78 -13.05
N GLU A 144 -1.44 -1.13 -14.22
CA GLU A 144 -0.19 -0.49 -14.66
C GLU A 144 0.25 0.60 -13.67
N MET A 145 -0.67 1.40 -13.14
CA MET A 145 -0.37 2.39 -12.10
C MET A 145 0.20 1.73 -10.83
N LEU A 146 -0.37 0.62 -10.36
CA LEU A 146 0.10 -0.07 -9.15
C LEU A 146 1.52 -0.63 -9.29
N GLU A 147 1.91 -1.04 -10.51
CA GLU A 147 3.24 -1.57 -10.83
C GLU A 147 4.33 -0.48 -10.86
N ILE A 148 3.97 0.81 -10.92
CA ILE A 148 4.93 1.92 -10.89
C ILE A 148 5.49 2.09 -9.47
N PRO A 149 6.81 1.97 -9.24
CA PRO A 149 7.37 2.05 -7.88
C PRO A 149 7.23 3.44 -7.26
N GLY A 150 7.58 4.48 -8.03
CA GLY A 150 7.70 5.85 -7.55
C GLY A 150 6.38 6.49 -7.15
N TYR A 151 6.30 7.02 -5.93
CA TYR A 151 5.09 7.66 -5.37
C TYR A 151 4.52 8.76 -6.29
N TYR A 152 5.35 9.73 -6.70
CA TYR A 152 4.94 10.80 -7.62
C TYR A 152 4.70 10.30 -9.05
N ASP A 153 5.36 9.22 -9.47
CA ASP A 153 5.24 8.68 -10.83
C ASP A 153 3.90 7.98 -11.04
N ARG A 154 3.32 7.38 -9.98
CA ARG A 154 1.99 6.75 -10.00
C ARG A 154 0.88 7.75 -10.31
N ASP A 155 0.84 8.87 -9.60
CA ASP A 155 -0.17 9.91 -9.85
C ASP A 155 0.08 10.59 -11.20
N TYR A 156 1.34 10.88 -11.52
CA TYR A 156 1.70 11.46 -12.83
C TYR A 156 1.31 10.55 -14.00
N PHE A 157 1.37 9.23 -13.83
CA PHE A 157 0.89 8.29 -14.83
C PHE A 157 -0.58 8.52 -15.18
N ILE A 158 -1.44 8.73 -14.19
CA ILE A 158 -2.85 9.08 -14.41
C ILE A 158 -2.97 10.49 -15.01
N CYS A 159 -2.16 11.45 -14.58
CA CYS A 159 -2.14 12.79 -15.19
C CYS A 159 -1.80 12.77 -16.69
N LYS A 160 -0.94 11.87 -17.16
CA LYS A 160 -0.66 11.74 -18.61
C LYS A 160 -1.89 11.37 -19.43
N HIS A 161 -2.83 10.60 -18.87
CA HIS A 161 -4.10 10.31 -19.53
C HIS A 161 -4.99 11.55 -19.60
N LEU A 162 -5.03 12.36 -18.54
CA LEU A 162 -5.72 13.65 -18.55
C LEU A 162 -5.13 14.61 -19.60
N VAL A 163 -3.80 14.60 -19.77
CA VAL A 163 -3.12 15.37 -20.83
C VAL A 163 -3.51 14.87 -22.22
N ALA A 164 -3.50 13.55 -22.43
CA ALA A 164 -3.86 12.94 -23.71
C ALA A 164 -5.31 13.25 -24.13
N GLU A 165 -6.22 13.40 -23.17
CA GLU A 165 -7.61 13.81 -23.39
C GLU A 165 -7.80 15.33 -23.53
N GLY A 166 -6.73 16.13 -23.42
CA GLY A 166 -6.78 17.59 -23.51
C GLY A 166 -7.47 18.27 -22.30
N LYS A 167 -7.58 17.57 -21.17
CA LYS A 167 -8.21 18.06 -19.93
C LYS A 167 -7.29 18.98 -19.13
N ILE A 168 -5.98 18.84 -19.32
CA ILE A 168 -4.92 19.60 -18.66
C ILE A 168 -3.68 19.65 -19.58
N THR A 169 -2.86 20.70 -19.46
CA THR A 169 -1.58 20.76 -20.18
C THR A 169 -0.51 19.93 -19.45
N GLU A 170 0.52 19.46 -20.15
CA GLU A 170 1.64 18.71 -19.54
C GLU A 170 2.30 19.50 -18.38
N GLU A 171 2.51 20.80 -18.56
CA GLU A 171 3.08 21.68 -17.53
C GLU A 171 2.19 21.73 -16.27
N ASN A 172 0.88 21.89 -16.47
CA ASN A 172 -0.08 21.96 -15.38
C ASN A 172 -0.27 20.59 -14.71
N ALA A 173 -0.20 19.49 -15.46
CA ALA A 173 -0.21 18.14 -14.92
C ALA A 173 0.97 17.91 -13.97
N GLY A 174 2.18 18.33 -14.34
CA GLY A 174 3.35 18.25 -13.47
C GLY A 174 3.18 19.04 -12.17
N LYS A 175 2.62 20.26 -12.25
CA LYS A 175 2.32 21.09 -11.07
C LYS A 175 1.23 20.47 -10.19
N LEU A 176 0.16 19.98 -10.79
CA LEU A 176 -0.97 19.37 -10.09
C LEU A 176 -0.51 18.12 -9.33
N ASN A 177 0.17 17.20 -10.01
CA ASN A 177 0.75 15.99 -9.42
C ASN A 177 1.60 16.33 -8.18
N HIS A 178 2.53 17.26 -8.33
CA HIS A 178 3.40 17.66 -7.22
C HIS A 178 2.60 18.21 -6.02
N ILE A 179 1.61 19.08 -6.27
CA ILE A 179 0.80 19.70 -5.22
C ILE A 179 -0.08 18.67 -4.51
N LEU A 180 -0.79 17.81 -5.24
CA LEU A 180 -1.69 16.81 -4.63
C LEU A 180 -0.92 15.76 -3.84
N CYS A 181 0.20 15.26 -4.39
CA CYS A 181 1.08 14.34 -3.67
C CYS A 181 1.63 14.97 -2.39
N THR A 182 2.00 16.25 -2.42
CA THR A 182 2.54 16.96 -1.25
C THR A 182 1.46 17.26 -0.22
N LEU A 183 0.26 17.64 -0.67
CA LEU A 183 -0.91 17.82 0.20
C LEU A 183 -1.22 16.52 0.94
N PHE A 184 -1.31 15.40 0.22
CA PHE A 184 -1.53 14.09 0.82
C PHE A 184 -0.46 13.76 1.88
N LEU A 185 0.82 13.99 1.58
CA LEU A 185 1.90 13.75 2.54
C LEU A 185 1.73 14.56 3.83
N GLY A 186 1.20 15.78 3.76
CA GLY A 186 0.86 16.58 4.94
C GLY A 186 -0.22 15.92 5.80
N TYR A 187 -1.32 15.47 5.18
CA TYR A 187 -2.39 14.73 5.86
C TYR A 187 -1.87 13.42 6.45
N PHE A 188 -1.14 12.65 5.66
CA PHE A 188 -0.59 11.36 6.06
C PHE A 188 0.36 11.50 7.26
N LYS A 189 1.23 12.52 7.24
CA LYS A 189 2.13 12.81 8.35
C LYS A 189 1.38 13.19 9.63
N PHE A 190 0.30 13.97 9.51
CA PHE A 190 -0.57 14.29 10.64
C PHE A 190 -1.16 13.02 11.26
N VAL A 191 -1.70 12.11 10.44
CA VAL A 191 -2.26 10.83 10.87
C VAL A 191 -1.20 9.97 11.57
N GLN A 192 0.02 9.88 11.02
CA GLN A 192 1.12 9.13 11.61
C GLN A 192 1.52 9.66 13.01
N GLU A 193 1.48 10.98 13.21
CA GLU A 193 1.95 11.58 14.46
C GLU A 193 0.89 11.65 15.56
N HIS A 194 -0.38 11.79 15.19
CA HIS A 194 -1.46 12.06 16.14
C HIS A 194 -2.42 10.89 16.31
N GLY A 195 -2.42 9.93 15.37
CA GLY A 195 -3.50 8.96 15.23
C GLY A 195 -4.81 9.64 14.79
N VAL A 196 -5.74 8.84 14.27
CA VAL A 196 -7.10 9.26 13.94
C VAL A 196 -8.03 8.10 14.23
N GLU A 197 -9.19 8.37 14.84
CA GLU A 197 -10.19 7.33 15.10
C GLU A 197 -10.83 6.86 13.79
N LEU A 198 -11.18 5.57 13.71
CA LEU A 198 -11.68 4.98 12.44
C LEU A 198 -12.93 5.69 11.90
N GLU A 199 -13.76 6.24 12.79
CA GLU A 199 -14.97 6.98 12.46
C GLU A 199 -14.69 8.37 11.87
N GLU A 200 -13.52 8.95 12.13
CA GLU A 200 -13.12 10.28 11.66
C GLU A 200 -12.44 10.23 10.28
N ILE A 201 -11.89 9.06 9.90
CA ILE A 201 -11.20 8.86 8.62
C ILE A 201 -12.04 9.30 7.41
N PRO A 202 -13.35 8.95 7.28
CA PRO A 202 -14.15 9.39 6.15
C PRO A 202 -14.21 10.91 5.99
N GLU A 203 -14.32 11.66 7.10
CA GLU A 203 -14.32 13.13 7.06
C GLU A 203 -12.97 13.67 6.58
N LEU A 204 -11.87 13.09 7.07
CA LEU A 204 -10.52 13.51 6.70
C LEU A 204 -10.24 13.25 5.21
N VAL A 205 -10.69 12.10 4.69
CA VAL A 205 -10.61 11.77 3.26
C VAL A 205 -11.44 12.76 2.44
N GLU A 206 -12.68 13.05 2.83
CA GLU A 206 -13.50 14.05 2.10
C GLU A 206 -12.85 15.42 2.08
N ARG A 207 -12.23 15.85 3.19
CA ARG A 207 -11.52 17.13 3.25
C ARG A 207 -10.36 17.16 2.26
N PHE A 208 -9.50 16.15 2.29
CA PHE A 208 -8.39 16.01 1.34
C PHE A 208 -8.87 16.03 -0.11
N ILE A 209 -9.92 15.27 -0.43
CA ILE A 209 -10.47 15.21 -1.80
C ILE A 209 -11.10 16.54 -2.22
N SER A 210 -11.83 17.21 -1.32
CA SER A 210 -12.44 18.52 -1.58
C SER A 210 -11.37 19.56 -1.90
N GLU A 211 -10.33 19.66 -1.08
CA GLU A 211 -9.20 20.58 -1.31
C GLU A 211 -8.45 20.24 -2.61
N SER A 212 -8.24 18.96 -2.90
CA SER A 212 -7.62 18.50 -4.16
C SER A 212 -8.43 18.91 -5.38
N LYS A 213 -9.76 18.79 -5.31
CA LYS A 213 -10.68 19.25 -6.36
C LYS A 213 -10.64 20.78 -6.51
N GLU A 214 -10.54 21.55 -5.43
CA GLU A 214 -10.38 23.00 -5.50
C GLU A 214 -9.09 23.44 -6.17
N ILE A 215 -7.96 22.82 -5.82
CA ILE A 215 -6.65 23.05 -6.45
C ILE A 215 -6.72 22.73 -7.94
N THR A 216 -7.37 21.63 -8.31
CA THR A 216 -7.47 21.18 -9.70
C THR A 216 -8.12 22.22 -10.61
N ARG A 217 -9.08 23.03 -10.10
CA ARG A 217 -9.71 24.13 -10.85
C ARG A 217 -8.70 25.17 -11.36
N LEU A 218 -7.55 25.30 -10.70
CA LEU A 218 -6.52 26.27 -11.09
C LEU A 218 -5.73 25.82 -12.32
N TYR A 219 -5.71 24.51 -12.59
CA TYR A 219 -4.79 23.89 -13.55
C TYR A 219 -5.49 23.19 -14.71
N ALA A 220 -6.69 22.64 -14.49
CA ALA A 220 -7.46 21.94 -15.48
C ALA A 220 -8.27 22.89 -16.38
N SER A 221 -8.37 22.57 -17.67
CA SER A 221 -9.12 23.37 -18.64
C SER A 221 -10.61 23.07 -18.69
N ASP A 222 -11.02 21.87 -18.25
CA ASP A 222 -12.40 21.38 -18.37
C ASP A 222 -13.03 20.94 -17.04
N PHE A 223 -12.31 21.05 -15.92
CA PHE A 223 -12.75 20.48 -14.65
C PHE A 223 -13.75 21.38 -13.90
N VAL A 224 -14.95 20.83 -13.65
CA VAL A 224 -15.94 21.41 -12.75
C VAL A 224 -16.21 20.41 -11.62
N PRO A 225 -15.87 20.74 -10.36
CA PRO A 225 -16.07 19.82 -9.26
C PRO A 225 -17.54 19.54 -9.00
N GLN A 226 -17.83 18.25 -8.87
CA GLN A 226 -19.10 17.71 -8.40
C GLN A 226 -19.01 17.41 -6.91
#